data_AF-A0A9P0FQF1-F1
#
_entry.id   AF-A0A9P0FQF1-F1
#
_cell.length_a   1.000
_cell.length_b   1.000
_cell.length_c   1.000
_cell.angle_alpha   90.00
_cell.angle_beta   90.00
_cell.angle_gamma   90.00
#
_symmetry.space_group_name_H-M   'P 1'
#
loop_
_entity.id
_entity.type
_entity.pdbx_description
1 polymer ?
#
loop_
_entity_poly.entity_id
_entity_poly.type
_entity_poly.pdbx_seq_one_letter_code
_entity_poly.pdbx_strand_id
1 'polypeptide(L)'
;MSAEIYASRETHSRWIVYREHRSSNGSSNIQARIQESSSSRTSDDDDMLVFMEYLEPHLRPVLPEEGNPQSMLLYKEHSKLAQDYLKVQSELVMIGREMQDFQDLERLEDEENEKELQKLQQEKESLLVARQMLQEENQMGRNPGSGNSRDPEGWVVINNTQPS
;
A
#
# COMPACT_ATOMS: atom_id res chain seq x y z
N MET A 1 9.40 42.59 32.17
CA MET A 1 10.42 41.52 32.06
C MET A 1 9.67 40.25 31.68
N SER A 2 9.61 39.92 30.39
CA SER A 2 8.85 38.78 29.87
C SER A 2 9.79 37.58 29.74
N ALA A 3 9.40 36.45 30.31
CA ALA A 3 10.12 35.18 30.18
C ALA A 3 9.65 34.47 28.90
N GLU A 4 10.57 34.25 27.95
CA GLU A 4 10.31 33.41 26.78
C GLU A 4 10.53 31.94 27.16
N ILE A 5 9.47 31.14 27.02
CA ILE A 5 9.53 29.69 27.17
C ILE A 5 10.18 29.12 25.91
N TYR A 6 11.44 28.70 26.00
CA TYR A 6 12.07 27.92 24.94
C TYR A 6 11.46 26.50 24.95
N ALA A 7 10.53 26.25 24.03
CA ALA A 7 10.07 24.90 23.73
C ALA A 7 11.19 24.15 23.00
N SER A 8 11.95 23.34 23.74
CA SER A 8 12.95 22.44 23.18
C SER A 8 12.22 21.31 22.43
N ARG A 9 12.29 21.33 21.10
CA ARG A 9 11.83 20.21 20.27
C ARG A 9 12.93 19.15 20.29
N GLU A 10 12.70 18.06 21.02
CA GLU A 10 13.54 16.86 20.96
C GLU A 10 13.41 16.22 19.57
N THR A 11 14.40 16.45 18.72
CA THR A 11 14.51 15.76 17.44
C THR A 11 15.00 14.34 17.68
N HIS A 12 14.07 13.39 17.69
CA HIS A 12 14.36 11.98 17.70
C HIS A 12 14.81 11.58 16.28
N SER A 13 16.09 11.24 16.13
CA SER A 13 16.64 10.71 14.88
C SER A 13 16.36 9.21 14.85
N ARG A 14 15.46 8.76 13.97
CA ARG A 14 15.13 7.34 13.77
C ARG A 14 15.76 6.88 12.46
N TRP A 15 16.66 5.89 12.53
CA TRP A 15 17.32 5.32 11.36
C TRP A 15 16.96 3.84 11.20
N ILE A 16 16.79 3.40 9.96
CA ILE A 16 16.49 2.01 9.62
C ILE A 16 17.75 1.38 9.05
N VAL A 17 18.26 0.34 9.71
CA VAL A 17 19.42 -0.42 9.26
C VAL A 17 18.93 -1.68 8.57
N TYR A 18 19.39 -1.91 7.33
CA TYR A 18 19.07 -3.09 6.53
C TYR A 18 20.25 -4.06 6.50
N ARG A 19 19.97 -5.34 6.70
CA ARG A 19 20.94 -6.43 6.55
C ARG A 19 20.42 -7.44 5.54
N GLU A 20 21.12 -7.59 4.41
CA GLU A 20 20.79 -8.59 3.41
C GLU A 20 21.50 -9.91 3.73
N HIS A 21 20.74 -10.99 3.87
CA HIS A 21 21.25 -12.35 3.96
C HIS A 21 20.99 -13.08 2.64
N ARG A 22 22.04 -13.31 1.85
CA ARG A 22 21.99 -14.15 0.66
C ARG A 22 22.08 -15.61 1.04
N SER A 23 20.98 -16.33 0.89
CA SER A 23 20.97 -17.79 1.05
C SER A 23 21.46 -18.48 -0.24
N SER A 24 22.09 -19.64 -0.09
CA SER A 24 22.59 -20.49 -1.18
C SER A 24 21.54 -20.86 -2.24
N ASN A 25 20.24 -20.68 -1.93
CA ASN A 25 19.13 -21.03 -2.81
C ASN A 25 18.61 -19.83 -3.63
N GLY A 26 19.29 -18.69 -3.63
CA GLY A 26 18.93 -17.51 -4.44
C GLY A 26 17.83 -16.62 -3.85
N SER A 27 17.25 -16.96 -2.70
CA SER A 27 16.36 -16.06 -1.96
C SER A 27 17.18 -15.10 -1.08
N SER A 28 17.03 -13.79 -1.34
CA SER A 28 17.53 -12.72 -0.47
C SER A 28 16.48 -12.38 0.59
N ASN A 29 16.85 -12.52 1.86
CA ASN A 29 16.03 -12.03 2.97
C ASN A 29 16.65 -10.73 3.49
N ILE A 30 15.88 -9.64 3.46
CA ILE A 30 16.28 -8.32 3.97
C ILE A 30 15.66 -8.15 5.36
N GLN A 31 16.51 -8.11 6.38
CA GLN A 31 16.08 -7.85 7.76
C GLN A 31 16.30 -6.36 8.07
N ALA A 32 15.23 -5.65 8.38
CA ALA A 32 15.28 -4.26 8.83
C ALA A 32 15.18 -4.19 10.36
N ARG A 33 16.05 -3.42 11.00
CA ARG A 33 15.97 -3.09 12.44
C ARG A 33 15.94 -1.58 12.61
N ILE A 34 14.96 -1.11 13.39
CA ILE A 34 14.86 0.28 13.81
C ILE A 34 15.79 0.46 15.01
N GLN A 35 16.76 1.37 14.89
CA GLN A 35 17.54 1.85 16.04
C GLN A 35 17.07 3.27 16.37
N GLU A 36 16.66 3.46 17.62
CA GLU A 36 16.30 4.76 18.17
C GLU A 36 17.43 5.20 19.10
N SER A 37 18.14 6.26 18.73
CA SER A 37 19.08 6.92 19.63
C SER A 37 18.36 8.07 20.34
N SER A 38 18.29 8.01 21.67
CA SER A 38 17.86 9.13 22.51
C SER A 38 19.04 10.10 22.65
N SER A 39 18.90 11.29 22.06
CA SER A 39 19.99 12.25 21.89
C SER A 39 20.39 12.92 23.21
N SER A 40 21.47 12.45 23.84
CA SER A 40 22.39 13.34 24.55
C SER A 40 23.31 13.98 23.51
N ARG A 41 23.34 15.31 23.47
CA ARG A 41 23.86 16.17 22.39
C ARG A 41 25.39 16.15 22.16
N THR A 42 26.05 14.99 22.26
CA THR A 42 27.52 14.90 22.07
C THR A 42 27.99 13.69 21.27
N SER A 43 27.11 12.92 20.60
CA SER A 43 27.48 11.60 20.04
C SER A 43 26.99 11.32 18.60
N ASP A 44 26.59 12.33 17.82
CA ASP A 44 26.14 12.08 16.43
C ASP A 44 27.32 11.71 15.49
N ASP A 45 28.53 12.21 15.76
CA ASP A 45 29.72 11.93 14.93
C ASP A 45 30.26 10.50 15.13
N ASP A 46 30.24 9.98 16.36
CA ASP A 46 30.71 8.61 16.65
C ASP A 46 29.76 7.55 16.07
N ASP A 47 28.44 7.77 16.15
CA ASP A 47 27.47 6.86 15.54
C ASP A 47 27.62 6.86 14.02
N MET A 48 27.85 8.02 13.40
CA MET A 48 28.06 8.14 11.95
C MET A 48 29.34 7.43 11.48
N LEU A 49 30.42 7.45 12.27
CA LEU A 49 31.63 6.69 11.97
C LEU A 49 31.38 5.18 11.95
N VAL A 50 30.57 4.67 12.87
CA VAL A 50 30.15 3.26 12.85
C VAL A 50 29.33 2.95 11.60
N PHE A 51 28.49 3.88 11.14
CA PHE A 51 27.69 3.67 9.93
C PHE A 51 28.52 3.68 8.64
N MET A 52 29.57 4.50 8.57
CA MET A 52 30.54 4.51 7.47
C MET A 52 31.21 3.15 7.28
N GLU A 53 31.36 2.36 8.34
CA GLU A 53 31.97 1.03 8.28
C GLU A 53 31.09 0.01 7.52
N TYR A 54 29.77 0.24 7.42
CA TYR A 54 28.89 -0.61 6.61
C TYR A 54 29.00 -0.32 5.11
N LEU A 55 29.64 0.77 4.70
CA LEU A 55 29.90 1.02 3.29
C LEU A 55 30.87 0.00 2.71
N GLU A 56 30.75 -0.22 1.41
CA GLU A 56 31.75 -1.00 0.68
C GLU A 56 33.14 -0.40 0.86
N PRO A 57 34.21 -1.20 0.92
CA PRO A 57 35.55 -0.71 1.23
C PRO A 57 36.02 0.44 0.32
N HIS A 58 35.57 0.46 -0.93
CA HIS A 58 35.94 1.46 -1.92
C HIS A 58 35.14 2.78 -1.81
N LEU A 59 34.06 2.80 -1.02
CA LEU A 59 33.21 3.98 -0.76
C LEU A 59 33.53 4.64 0.58
N ARG A 60 34.42 4.06 1.39
CA ARG A 60 34.79 4.62 2.69
C ARG A 60 35.76 5.78 2.52
N PRO A 61 35.64 6.85 3.34
CA PRO A 61 36.61 7.94 3.34
C PRO A 61 38.01 7.42 3.70
N VAL A 62 39.01 7.89 2.97
CA VAL A 62 40.42 7.55 3.22
C VAL A 62 40.91 8.32 4.43
N LEU A 63 41.54 7.64 5.39
CA LEU A 63 42.06 8.27 6.60
C LEU A 63 43.04 9.41 6.25
N PRO A 64 42.95 10.56 6.95
CA PRO A 64 43.80 11.69 6.66
C PRO A 64 45.26 11.43 7.06
N GLU A 65 46.20 11.98 6.30
CA GLU A 65 47.63 11.97 6.64
C GLU A 65 47.96 13.05 7.68
N GLU A 66 48.73 12.68 8.71
CA GLU A 66 49.15 13.60 9.76
C GLU A 66 50.03 14.75 9.21
N GLY A 67 49.68 15.99 9.57
CA GLY A 67 50.43 17.18 9.15
C GLY A 67 50.09 17.71 7.75
N ASN A 68 49.22 17.03 6.99
CA ASN A 68 48.77 17.52 5.68
C ASN A 68 47.36 18.13 5.76
N PRO A 69 47.22 19.48 5.71
CA PRO A 69 45.92 20.13 5.82
C PRO A 69 44.97 19.81 4.65
N GLN A 70 45.52 19.53 3.47
CA GLN A 70 44.71 19.17 2.29
C GLN A 70 44.11 17.78 2.44
N SER A 71 44.86 16.83 3.01
CA SER A 71 44.37 15.48 3.29
C SER A 71 43.22 15.49 4.30
N MET A 72 43.34 16.29 5.37
CA MET A 72 42.24 16.48 6.33
C MET A 72 40.99 17.10 5.71
N LEU A 73 41.15 18.05 4.79
CA LEU A 73 40.02 18.66 4.11
C LEU A 73 39.30 17.64 3.21
N LEU A 74 40.06 16.88 2.43
CA LEU A 74 39.54 15.86 1.53
C LEU A 74 38.79 14.76 2.30
N TYR A 75 39.35 14.31 3.44
CA TYR A 75 38.67 13.36 4.33
C TYR A 75 37.29 13.88 4.76
N LYS A 76 37.19 15.14 5.22
CA LYS A 76 35.91 15.71 5.66
C LYS A 76 34.88 15.79 4.53
N GLU A 77 35.30 16.17 3.33
CA GLU A 77 34.43 16.21 2.15
C GLU A 77 33.90 14.80 1.82
N HIS A 78 34.79 13.80 1.77
CA HIS A 78 34.42 12.43 1.45
C HIS A 78 33.54 11.81 2.54
N SER A 79 33.81 12.10 3.82
CA SER A 79 32.95 11.67 4.93
C SER A 79 31.55 12.25 4.85
N LYS A 80 31.41 13.51 4.42
CA LYS A 80 30.08 14.07 4.17
C LYS A 80 29.38 13.38 3.01
N LEU A 81 30.09 13.14 1.90
CA LEU A 81 29.50 12.49 0.73
C LEU A 81 29.05 11.05 1.02
N ALA A 82 29.85 10.30 1.78
CA ALA A 82 29.51 8.96 2.21
C ALA A 82 28.26 8.93 3.13
N GLN A 83 28.05 9.98 3.92
CA GLN A 83 26.88 10.13 4.78
C GLN A 83 25.63 10.38 3.93
N ASP A 84 25.74 11.29 2.97
CA ASP A 84 24.67 11.58 2.01
C ASP A 84 24.32 10.33 1.19
N TYR A 85 25.31 9.53 0.79
CA TYR A 85 25.09 8.27 0.09
C TYR A 85 24.29 7.27 0.94
N LEU A 86 24.66 7.06 2.21
CA LEU A 86 23.90 6.18 3.11
C LEU A 86 22.46 6.62 3.28
N LYS A 87 22.24 7.94 3.38
CA LYS A 87 20.89 8.50 3.44
C LYS A 87 20.09 8.18 2.17
N VAL A 88 20.66 8.43 0.99
CA VAL A 88 20.00 8.12 -0.29
C VAL A 88 19.72 6.62 -0.43
N GLN A 89 20.64 5.76 -0.01
CA GLN A 89 20.43 4.31 0.01
C GLN A 89 19.24 3.93 0.91
N SER A 90 19.12 4.54 2.09
CA SER A 90 17.99 4.30 2.98
C SER A 90 16.66 4.75 2.37
N GLU A 91 16.63 5.91 1.71
CA GLU A 91 15.46 6.45 1.03
C GLU A 91 15.04 5.56 -0.15
N LEU A 92 15.99 5.08 -0.95
CA LEU A 92 15.72 4.13 -2.05
C LEU A 92 15.04 2.85 -1.56
N VAL A 93 15.55 2.29 -0.46
CA VAL A 93 14.94 1.07 0.13
C VAL A 93 13.54 1.37 0.67
N MET A 94 13.33 2.52 1.32
CA MET A 94 12.00 2.91 1.81
C MET A 94 11.00 3.07 0.66
N ILE A 95 11.38 3.80 -0.39
CA ILE A 95 10.52 4.00 -1.57
C ILE A 95 10.23 2.66 -2.25
N GLY A 96 11.23 1.79 -2.39
CA GLY A 96 11.04 0.46 -2.98
C GLY A 96 10.02 -0.38 -2.20
N ARG A 97 10.03 -0.29 -0.87
CA ARG A 97 9.03 -0.96 -0.03
C ARG A 97 7.65 -0.36 -0.21
N GLU A 98 7.51 0.95 -0.15
CA GLU A 98 6.22 1.62 -0.33
C GLU A 98 5.61 1.27 -1.70
N MET A 99 6.43 1.27 -2.76
CA MET A 99 6.00 0.85 -4.09
C MET A 99 5.51 -0.60 -4.13
N GLN A 100 6.19 -1.51 -3.44
CA GLN A 100 5.77 -2.90 -3.35
C GLN A 100 4.44 -3.04 -2.60
N ASP A 101 4.29 -2.33 -1.48
CA ASP A 101 3.04 -2.32 -0.71
C ASP A 101 1.87 -1.80 -1.58
N PHE A 102 2.08 -0.73 -2.37
CA PHE A 102 1.05 -0.24 -3.31
C PHE A 102 0.70 -1.26 -4.39
N GLN A 103 1.69 -1.93 -4.99
CA GLN A 103 1.43 -2.96 -6.01
C GLN A 103 0.66 -4.15 -5.46
N ASP A 104 0.89 -4.53 -4.20
CA ASP A 104 0.16 -5.60 -3.57
C ASP A 104 -1.28 -5.19 -3.24
N LEU A 105 -1.53 -3.93 -2.85
CA LEU A 105 -2.88 -3.39 -2.71
C LEU A 105 -3.64 -3.35 -4.05
N GLU A 106 -3.02 -2.84 -5.11
CA GLU A 106 -3.63 -2.77 -6.45
C GLU A 106 -4.03 -4.17 -6.94
N ARG A 107 -3.16 -5.17 -6.74
CA ARG A 107 -3.48 -6.57 -7.08
C ARG A 107 -4.69 -7.11 -6.33
N LEU A 108 -4.81 -6.79 -5.03
CA LEU A 108 -5.95 -7.21 -4.23
C LEU A 108 -7.25 -6.56 -4.69
N GLU A 109 -7.20 -5.28 -5.05
CA GLU A 109 -8.35 -4.56 -5.61
C GLU A 109 -8.78 -5.14 -6.95
N ASP A 110 -7.83 -5.43 -7.85
CA ASP A 110 -8.11 -6.09 -9.13
C ASP A 110 -8.77 -7.47 -8.95
N GLU A 111 -8.28 -8.27 -8.01
CA GLU A 111 -8.88 -9.58 -7.68
C GLU A 111 -10.31 -9.46 -7.12
N GLU A 112 -10.59 -8.42 -6.33
CA GLU A 112 -11.94 -8.15 -5.80
C GLU A 112 -12.88 -7.71 -6.92
N ASN A 113 -12.41 -6.79 -7.77
CA ASN A 113 -13.15 -6.30 -8.94
C ASN A 113 -13.47 -7.44 -9.92
N GLU A 114 -12.53 -8.36 -10.16
CA GLU A 114 -12.76 -9.52 -11.01
C GLU A 114 -13.85 -10.44 -10.43
N LYS A 115 -13.81 -10.70 -9.12
CA LYS A 115 -14.84 -11.51 -8.44
C LYS A 115 -16.21 -10.85 -8.50
N GLU A 116 -16.28 -9.54 -8.30
CA GLU A 116 -17.54 -8.78 -8.40
C GLU A 116 -18.09 -8.83 -9.83
N LEU A 117 -17.23 -8.63 -10.83
CA LEU A 117 -17.61 -8.70 -12.24
C LEU A 117 -18.18 -10.08 -12.59
N GLN A 118 -17.53 -11.16 -12.16
CA GLN A 118 -18.03 -12.53 -12.37
C GLN A 118 -19.39 -12.76 -11.72
N LYS A 119 -19.58 -12.27 -10.48
CA LYS A 119 -20.88 -12.35 -9.78
C LYS A 119 -21.98 -11.61 -10.55
N LEU A 120 -21.71 -10.39 -11.00
CA LEU A 120 -22.67 -9.59 -11.77
C LEU A 120 -23.01 -10.23 -13.11
N GLN A 121 -22.03 -10.85 -13.78
CA GLN A 121 -22.27 -11.61 -15.00
C GLN A 121 -23.20 -12.81 -14.77
N GLN A 122 -22.96 -13.58 -13.70
CA GLN A 122 -23.81 -14.70 -13.34
C GLN A 122 -25.24 -14.25 -13.00
N GLU A 123 -25.39 -13.16 -12.24
CA GLU A 123 -26.69 -12.60 -11.91
C GLU A 123 -27.44 -12.16 -13.17
N LYS A 124 -26.77 -11.43 -14.07
CA LYS A 124 -27.33 -11.01 -15.37
C LYS A 124 -27.85 -12.22 -16.16
N GLU A 125 -27.05 -13.28 -16.27
CA GLU A 125 -27.46 -14.50 -16.98
C GLU A 125 -28.69 -15.15 -16.33
N SER A 126 -28.70 -15.27 -15.00
CA SER A 126 -29.83 -15.83 -14.26
C SER A 126 -31.12 -15.03 -14.47
N LEU A 127 -31.02 -13.69 -14.49
CA LEU A 127 -32.15 -12.79 -14.72
C LEU A 127 -32.66 -12.87 -16.16
N LEU A 128 -31.78 -13.05 -17.14
CA LEU A 128 -32.18 -13.27 -18.53
C LEU A 128 -32.97 -14.58 -18.68
N VAL A 129 -32.51 -15.66 -18.04
CA VAL A 129 -33.21 -16.94 -18.02
C VAL A 129 -34.58 -16.80 -17.34
N ALA A 130 -34.64 -16.18 -16.15
CA ALA A 130 -35.89 -15.97 -15.43
C ALA A 130 -36.88 -15.13 -16.23
N ARG A 131 -36.41 -14.04 -16.87
CA ARG A 131 -37.23 -13.21 -17.75
C ARG A 131 -37.79 -14.01 -18.91
N GLN A 132 -36.96 -14.84 -19.56
CA GLN A 132 -37.41 -15.68 -20.67
C GLN A 132 -38.51 -16.65 -20.22
N MET A 133 -38.30 -17.36 -19.10
CA MET A 133 -39.29 -18.29 -18.55
C MET A 133 -40.63 -17.58 -18.25
N LEU A 134 -40.60 -16.42 -17.61
CA LEU A 134 -41.81 -15.64 -17.31
C LEU A 134 -42.50 -15.13 -18.58
N GLN A 135 -41.73 -14.79 -19.63
CA GLN A 135 -42.31 -14.41 -20.91
C GLN A 135 -43.00 -15.60 -21.59
N GLU A 136 -42.41 -16.79 -21.52
CA GLU A 136 -43.01 -18.03 -22.03
C GLU A 136 -44.29 -18.39 -21.25
N GLU A 137 -44.26 -18.29 -19.92
CA GLU A 137 -45.45 -18.49 -19.06
C GLU A 137 -46.58 -17.53 -19.42
N ASN A 138 -46.30 -16.23 -19.57
CA ASN A 138 -47.30 -15.24 -19.95
C ASN A 138 -47.87 -15.48 -21.37
N GLN A 139 -47.08 -16.05 -22.28
CA GLN A 139 -47.54 -16.43 -23.62
C GLN A 139 -48.43 -17.67 -23.57
N MET A 140 -48.10 -18.67 -22.73
CA MET A 140 -48.92 -19.88 -22.54
C MET A 140 -50.20 -19.63 -21.73
N GLY A 141 -50.15 -18.74 -20.73
CA GLY A 141 -51.31 -18.32 -19.94
C GLY A 141 -52.31 -17.45 -20.71
N ARG A 142 -51.91 -16.89 -21.86
CA ARG A 142 -52.81 -16.26 -22.84
C ARG A 142 -53.47 -17.32 -23.74
N ASN A 143 -54.28 -18.19 -23.15
CA ASN A 143 -55.22 -19.00 -23.92
C ASN A 143 -56.38 -18.09 -24.39
N PRO A 144 -56.62 -17.86 -25.69
CA PRO A 144 -57.66 -16.94 -26.18
C PRO A 144 -59.09 -17.52 -26.09
N GLY A 145 -59.35 -18.38 -25.10
CA GLY A 145 -60.57 -19.17 -25.03
C GLY A 145 -61.13 -19.27 -23.63
N SER A 146 -61.59 -18.16 -23.04
CA SER A 146 -62.78 -18.14 -22.16
C SER A 146 -63.14 -16.70 -21.74
N GLY A 147 -64.35 -16.29 -22.09
CA GLY A 147 -65.20 -15.48 -21.20
C GLY A 147 -64.99 -13.97 -21.11
N ASN A 148 -65.86 -13.26 -21.83
CA ASN A 148 -66.59 -12.03 -21.45
C ASN A 148 -65.89 -10.79 -20.86
N SER A 149 -66.26 -9.66 -21.46
CA SER A 149 -66.10 -8.26 -21.01
C SER A 149 -64.69 -7.78 -20.72
N ARG A 150 -64.06 -7.23 -21.77
CA ARG A 150 -62.89 -6.35 -21.63
C ARG A 150 -63.36 -4.93 -21.38
N ASP A 151 -63.35 -4.52 -20.11
CA ASP A 151 -63.19 -3.12 -19.76
C ASP A 151 -61.71 -2.71 -19.98
N PRO A 152 -61.43 -1.49 -20.48
CA PRO A 152 -60.08 -1.05 -20.86
C PRO A 152 -59.17 -0.70 -19.68
N GLU A 153 -59.67 -0.73 -18.44
CA GLU A 153 -58.87 -0.55 -17.23
C GLU A 153 -58.82 -1.89 -16.48
N GLY A 154 -57.60 -2.40 -16.28
CA GLY A 154 -57.30 -3.74 -15.75
C GLY A 154 -57.68 -3.97 -14.28
N TRP A 155 -58.90 -3.64 -13.89
CA TRP A 155 -59.48 -3.97 -12.60
C TRP A 155 -60.14 -5.36 -12.67
N VAL A 156 -59.59 -6.30 -11.91
CA VAL A 156 -60.21 -7.62 -11.71
C VAL A 156 -61.35 -7.47 -10.69
N VAL A 157 -62.59 -7.66 -11.12
CA VAL A 157 -63.76 -7.63 -10.24
C VAL A 157 -63.83 -8.94 -9.43
N ILE A 158 -63.67 -8.85 -8.11
CA ILE A 158 -63.88 -9.96 -7.18
C ILE A 158 -65.30 -9.84 -6.63
N ASN A 159 -66.17 -10.77 -6.99
CA ASN A 159 -67.53 -10.85 -6.44
C ASN A 159 -67.47 -11.47 -5.04
N ASN A 160 -67.50 -10.64 -4.01
CA ASN A 160 -67.64 -11.04 -2.61
C ASN A 160 -69.10 -11.40 -2.33
N THR A 161 -69.48 -12.65 -2.61
CA THR A 161 -70.77 -13.19 -2.16
C THR A 161 -70.70 -13.39 -0.65
N GLN A 162 -71.40 -12.53 0.12
CA GLN A 162 -71.60 -12.79 1.54
C GLN A 162 -72.55 -13.98 1.73
N PRO A 163 -72.23 -14.94 2.62
CA PRO A 163 -73.19 -15.96 3.02
C PRO A 163 -74.27 -15.34 3.93
N SER A 164 -75.53 -15.67 3.64
CA SER A 164 -76.73 -15.31 4.41
C SER A 164 -76.82 -16.04 5.74
#